data_AF-A0A1Y5H294-F1
#
_entry.id   AF-A0A1Y5H294-F1
#
_cell.length_a   1.000
_cell.length_b   1.000
_cell.length_c   1.000
_cell.angle_alpha   90.00
_cell.angle_beta   90.00
_cell.angle_gamma   90.00
#
_symmetry.space_group_name_H-M   'P 1'
#
loop_
_entity.id
_entity.type
_entity.pdbx_description
1 polymer ?
#
loop_
_entity_poly.entity_id
_entity_poly.type
_entity_poly.pdbx_seq_one_letter_code
_entity_poly.pdbx_strand_id
1 'polypeptide(L)' 'MSRSVTGTLPESVDVLLAKLEKAAAKHDIHFEGNDTHGQAKGKGFIVKYQVDGDQCTLTVTKKPFLVPWGVIEGVLEKVF' A
#
# COMPACT_ATOMS: atom_id res chain seq x y z
N MET A 1 -14.28 -7.52 4.65
CA MET A 1 -13.34 -7.28 5.77
C MET A 1 -12.09 -6.62 5.22
N SER A 2 -11.55 -5.62 5.91
CA SER A 2 -10.26 -5.01 5.63
C SER A 2 -9.18 -5.54 6.58
N ARG A 3 -7.91 -5.39 6.19
CA ARG A 3 -6.73 -5.66 7.02
C ARG A 3 -5.80 -4.46 6.96
N SER A 4 -5.26 -4.09 8.12
CA SER A 4 -4.36 -2.96 8.24
C SER A 4 -3.10 -3.36 8.99
N VAL A 5 -1.95 -2.84 8.58
CA VAL A 5 -0.69 -2.94 9.30
C VAL A 5 -0.10 -1.53 9.44
N THR A 6 0.55 -1.26 10.56
CA THR A 6 1.24 -0.01 10.81
C THR A 6 2.70 -0.30 11.11
N GLY A 7 3.61 0.43 10.47
CA GLY A 7 5.03 0.29 10.69
C GLY A 7 5.78 1.57 10.36
N THR A 8 7.05 1.63 10.78
CA THR A 8 7.93 2.76 10.48
C THR A 8 8.37 2.70 9.04
N LEU A 9 8.24 3.80 8.30
CA LEU A 9 8.68 3.85 6.91
C LEU A 9 10.21 3.72 6.85
N PRO A 10 10.76 2.76 6.08
CA PRO A 10 12.21 2.60 5.97
C PRO A 10 12.88 3.74 5.18
N GLU A 11 12.10 4.51 4.42
CA GLU A 11 12.55 5.58 3.54
C GLU A 11 11.57 6.76 3.61
N SER A 12 12.00 7.96 3.19
CA SER A 12 11.12 9.13 3.11
C SER A 12 9.91 8.88 2.21
N VAL A 13 8.76 9.43 2.60
CA VAL A 13 7.47 9.23 1.91
C VAL A 13 7.56 9.53 0.42
N ASP A 14 8.22 10.63 0.02
CA ASP A 14 8.38 11.01 -1.38
C ASP A 14 9.03 9.93 -2.25
N VAL A 15 10.04 9.24 -1.70
CA VAL A 15 10.75 8.16 -2.40
C VAL A 15 9.84 6.96 -2.59
N LEU A 16 9.05 6.63 -1.56
CA LEU A 16 8.06 5.56 -1.64
C LEU A 16 6.93 5.90 -2.62
N LEU A 17 6.42 7.12 -2.62
CA LEU A 17 5.43 7.57 -3.60
C LEU A 17 5.95 7.44 -5.03
N ALA A 18 7.17 7.91 -5.30
CA ALA A 18 7.78 7.81 -6.63
C ALA A 18 7.99 6.35 -7.06
N LYS A 19 8.36 5.45 -6.13
CA LYS A 19 8.49 4.00 -6.41
C LYS A 19 7.13 3.37 -6.69
N LEU A 20 6.12 3.71 -5.90
CA LEU A 20 4.75 3.21 -6.05
C LEU A 20 4.12 3.69 -7.35
N GLU A 21 4.29 4.95 -7.72
CA GLU A 21 3.79 5.51 -8.99
C GLU A 21 4.43 4.80 -10.19
N LYS A 22 5.76 4.59 -10.17
CA LYS A 22 6.46 3.82 -11.21
C LYS A 22 5.99 2.37 -11.30
N ALA A 23 5.82 1.71 -10.15
CA ALA A 23 5.28 0.35 -10.10
C ALA A 23 3.84 0.31 -10.61
N ALA A 24 3.05 1.32 -10.28
CA ALA A 24 1.65 1.41 -10.66
C ALA A 24 1.48 1.55 -12.18
N ALA A 25 2.27 2.43 -12.81
CA ALA A 25 2.32 2.57 -14.26
C ALA A 25 2.74 1.27 -14.97
N LYS A 26 3.66 0.50 -14.37
CA LYS A 26 4.11 -0.79 -14.93
C LYS A 26 3.08 -1.90 -14.82
N HIS A 27 2.21 -1.87 -13.81
CA HIS A 27 1.33 -2.97 -13.45
C HIS A 27 -0.17 -2.68 -13.65
N ASP A 28 -0.51 -1.61 -14.38
CA ASP A 28 -1.91 -1.21 -14.65
C ASP A 28 -2.68 -0.96 -13.32
N ILE A 29 -2.00 -0.35 -12.36
CA ILE A 29 -2.55 0.02 -11.05
C ILE A 29 -2.81 1.53 -11.08
N HIS A 30 -3.99 1.94 -10.63
CA HIS A 30 -4.34 3.33 -10.42
C HIS A 30 -3.85 3.76 -9.04
N PHE A 31 -2.88 4.67 -8.98
CA PHE A 31 -2.34 5.21 -7.74
C PHE A 31 -2.72 6.68 -7.60
N GLU A 32 -3.28 7.06 -6.45
CA GLU A 32 -3.66 8.44 -6.12
C GLU A 32 -3.33 8.71 -4.66
N GLY A 33 -2.53 9.74 -4.37
CA GLY A 33 -2.18 10.07 -3.01
C GLY A 33 -1.18 11.21 -2.87
N ASN A 34 -0.96 11.60 -1.62
CA ASN A 34 0.01 12.63 -1.20
C ASN A 34 0.91 12.08 -0.08
N ASP A 35 1.67 12.97 0.55
CA ASP A 35 2.60 12.72 1.65
C ASP A 35 1.93 12.24 2.95
N THR A 36 0.62 12.42 3.11
CA THR A 36 -0.11 12.03 4.34
C THR A 36 -1.07 10.87 4.13
N HIS A 37 -1.65 10.70 2.93
CA HIS A 37 -2.58 9.62 2.65
C HIS A 37 -2.76 9.37 1.15
N GLY A 38 -3.20 8.16 0.82
CA GLY A 38 -3.56 7.83 -0.56
C GLY A 38 -4.10 6.43 -0.71
N GLN A 39 -4.29 6.02 -1.97
CA GLN A 39 -4.82 4.73 -2.34
C GLN A 39 -4.21 4.21 -3.65
N ALA A 40 -4.03 2.89 -3.69
CA ALA A 40 -3.65 2.12 -4.86
C ALA A 40 -4.78 1.13 -5.19
N LYS A 41 -5.27 1.18 -6.42
CA LYS A 41 -6.33 0.30 -6.93
C LYS A 41 -5.84 -0.43 -8.17
N GLY A 42 -5.73 -1.75 -8.08
CA GLY A 42 -5.42 -2.62 -9.22
C GLY A 42 -6.56 -3.57 -9.56
N LYS A 43 -6.30 -4.50 -10.48
CA LYS A 43 -7.24 -5.54 -10.93
C LYS A 43 -7.65 -6.46 -9.78
N GLY A 44 -8.68 -6.05 -9.03
CA GLY A 44 -9.27 -6.81 -7.96
C GLY A 44 -8.70 -6.54 -6.57
N PHE A 45 -7.84 -5.53 -6.40
CA PHE A 45 -7.36 -5.12 -5.08
C PHE A 45 -7.41 -3.61 -4.87
N ILE A 46 -7.60 -3.20 -3.62
CA ILE A 46 -7.59 -1.81 -3.19
C ILE A 46 -6.81 -1.73 -1.88
N VAL A 47 -5.75 -0.94 -1.89
CA VAL A 47 -4.94 -0.62 -0.72
C VAL A 47 -5.02 0.88 -0.48
N LYS A 48 -5.13 1.28 0.78
CA LYS A 48 -5.01 2.66 1.22
C LYS A 48 -3.77 2.77 2.08
N TYR A 49 -3.10 3.91 2.05
CA TYR A 49 -2.03 4.20 2.99
C TYR A 49 -2.33 5.52 3.71
N GLN A 50 -1.86 5.63 4.94
CA GLN A 50 -1.93 6.84 5.74
C GLN A 50 -0.62 6.98 6.50
N VAL A 51 0.05 8.12 6.35
CA VAL A 51 1.29 8.46 7.00
C VAL A 51 0.99 9.43 8.15
N ASP A 52 1.53 9.14 9.32
CA ASP A 52 1.48 9.97 10.51
C ASP A 52 2.93 10.09 11.06
N GLY A 53 3.58 11.21 10.73
CA GLY A 53 5.00 11.41 11.00
C GLY A 53 5.87 10.34 10.33
N ASP A 54 6.58 9.55 11.15
CA ASP A 54 7.44 8.45 10.69
C ASP A 54 6.71 7.11 10.52
N GLN A 55 5.42 7.04 10.88
CA GLN A 55 4.62 5.83 10.80
C GLN A 55 3.74 5.83 9.54
N CYS A 56 3.63 4.68 8.89
CA CYS A 56 2.67 4.47 7.82
C CYS A 56 1.76 3.29 8.13
N THR A 57 0.47 3.51 7.93
CA THR A 57 -0.58 2.49 8.05
C THR A 57 -1.05 2.11 6.65
N LEU A 58 -0.80 0.86 6.25
CA LEU A 58 -1.31 0.28 5.02
C LEU A 58 -2.58 -0.50 5.31
N THR A 59 -3.68 -0.16 4.62
CA THR A 59 -4.99 -0.78 4.76
C THR A 59 -5.47 -1.41 3.45
N VAL A 60 -5.51 -2.73 3.40
CA VAL A 60 -6.08 -3.48 2.28
C VAL A 60 -7.58 -3.57 2.48
N THR A 61 -8.34 -2.83 1.68
CA THR A 61 -9.81 -2.79 1.71
C THR A 61 -10.43 -3.85 0.80
N LYS A 62 -9.75 -4.21 -0.28
CA LYS A 62 -10.15 -5.28 -1.19
C LYS A 62 -8.94 -6.12 -1.53
N LYS A 63 -9.04 -7.43 -1.31
CA LYS A 63 -8.03 -8.39 -1.74
C LYS A 63 -8.35 -8.96 -3.12
N PRO A 64 -7.34 -9.36 -3.90
CA PRO A 64 -7.56 -10.21 -5.06
C PRO A 64 -8.30 -11.49 -4.66
N PHE A 65 -9.17 -11.98 -5.54
CA PHE A 65 -10.04 -13.12 -5.23
C PHE A 65 -9.24 -14.39 -4.88
N LEU A 66 -8.14 -14.63 -5.60
CA LEU A 66 -7.28 -15.81 -5.48
C LEU A 66 -6.15 -15.69 -4.44
N VAL A 67 -5.95 -14.52 -3.83
CA VAL A 67 -4.85 -14.32 -2.87
C VAL A 67 -5.37 -14.47 -1.44
N PRO A 68 -4.82 -15.39 -0.62
CA PRO A 68 -5.19 -15.53 0.79
C PRO A 68 -4.76 -14.31 1.62
N TRP A 69 -5.47 -14.03 2.72
CA TRP A 69 -5.11 -12.93 3.62
C TRP A 69 -3.70 -13.09 4.20
N GLY A 70 -3.30 -14.30 4.61
CA GLY A 70 -1.95 -14.52 5.16
C GLY A 70 -0.82 -14.20 4.19
N VAL A 71 -1.06 -14.30 2.87
CA VAL A 71 -0.07 -13.88 1.86
C VAL A 71 0.02 -12.36 1.79
N ILE A 72 -1.12 -11.67 1.90
CA ILE A 72 -1.19 -10.20 1.92
C ILE A 72 -0.49 -9.68 3.17
N GLU A 73 -0.79 -10.25 4.33
CA GLU A 73 -0.17 -9.90 5.61
C GLU A 73 1.36 -10.07 5.52
N GLY A 74 1.86 -11.21 5.05
CA GLY A 74 3.30 -11.43 4.91
C GLY A 74 4.00 -10.57 3.85
N VAL A 75 3.27 -10.01 2.88
CA VAL A 75 3.83 -9.00 1.95
C VAL A 75 3.88 -7.64 2.62
N LEU A 76 2.81 -7.26 3.32
CA LEU A 76 2.72 -5.99 4.03
C LEU A 76 3.76 -5.88 5.15
N GLU A 77 4.00 -6.96 5.89
CA GLU A 77 5.05 -7.04 6.92
C GLU A 77 6.46 -6.87 6.36
N LYS A 78 6.68 -7.14 5.06
CA LYS A 78 7.99 -6.94 4.41
C LYS A 78 8.21 -5.53 3.87
N VAL A 79 7.17 -4.69 3.87
CA VAL A 79 7.28 -3.29 3.45
C VAL A 79 7.93 -2.44 4.56
N PHE A 80 7.79 -2.88 5.81
CA PHE A 80 8.44 -2.35 7.00
C PHE A 80 9.64 -3.21 7.38
#